data_AF-A0A1Z4NB29-F1
#
_entry.id   AF-A0A1Z4NB29-F1
#
_cell.length_a   1.000
_cell.length_b   1.000
_cell.length_c   1.000
_cell.angle_alpha   90.00
_cell.angle_beta   90.00
_cell.angle_gamma   90.00
#
_symmetry.space_group_name_H-M   'P 1'
#
loop_
_entity.id
_entity.type
_entity.pdbx_description
1 polymer ?
#
loop_
_entity_poly.entity_id
_entity_poly.type
_entity_poly.pdbx_seq_one_letter_code
_entity_poly.pdbx_strand_id
1 'polypeptide(L)' 'MIEQTLDKALYLDSRTRESVHEELEKIFNSLVDFQEYNPRVYQFLCERTRDLSLADAIQALAQTLEVLKLDE' A
#
# COMPACT_ATOMS: atom_id res chain seq x y z
N MET A 1 4.11 -17.84 -20.85
CA MET A 1 4.14 -16.75 -19.87
C MET A 1 5.14 -17.16 -18.80
N ILE A 2 6.17 -16.36 -18.55
CA ILE A 2 7.08 -16.64 -17.44
C ILE A 2 6.35 -16.19 -16.18
N GLU A 3 6.05 -17.12 -15.27
CA GLU A 3 5.47 -16.81 -13.97
C GLU A 3 6.34 -15.77 -13.26
N GLN A 4 5.75 -14.60 -12.97
CA GLN A 4 6.38 -13.61 -12.12
C GLN A 4 6.10 -14.01 -10.68
N THR A 5 7.15 -14.40 -9.97
CA THR A 5 7.10 -14.57 -8.51
C THR A 5 7.54 -13.27 -7.84
N LEU A 6 7.05 -13.02 -6.62
CA LEU A 6 7.46 -11.86 -5.82
C LEU A 6 8.98 -11.80 -5.66
N ASP A 7 9.63 -12.94 -5.39
CA ASP A 7 11.09 -13.02 -5.23
C ASP A 7 11.84 -12.60 -6.50
N LYS A 8 11.28 -12.91 -7.68
CA LYS A 8 11.87 -12.52 -8.96
C LYS A 8 11.73 -11.01 -9.19
N ALA A 9 10.60 -10.41 -8.82
CA ALA A 9 10.42 -8.97 -8.89
C ALA A 9 11.38 -8.24 -7.92
N LEU A 10 11.44 -8.69 -6.66
CA LEU A 10 12.37 -8.17 -5.66
C LEU A 10 13.83 -8.25 -6.12
N TYR A 11 14.23 -9.37 -6.71
CA TYR A 11 15.57 -9.54 -7.26
C TYR A 11 15.87 -8.58 -8.41
N LEU A 12 14.95 -8.41 -9.36
CA LEU A 12 15.12 -7.49 -10.49
C LEU A 12 15.21 -6.03 -10.04
N ASP A 13 14.44 -5.66 -9.02
CA ASP A 13 14.44 -4.31 -8.45
C ASP A 13 15.58 -4.08 -7.46
N SER A 14 16.40 -5.10 -7.17
CA SER A 14 17.47 -5.06 -6.14
C SER A 14 16.94 -4.66 -4.76
N ARG A 15 15.77 -5.17 -4.39
CA ARG A 15 15.07 -4.90 -3.13
C ARG A 15 14.95 -6.16 -2.28
N THR A 16 14.89 -5.99 -0.96
CA THR A 16 14.47 -7.07 -0.05
C THR A 16 13.00 -6.92 0.29
N ARG A 17 12.36 -8.01 0.74
CA ARG A 17 10.96 -7.99 1.16
C ARG A 17 10.74 -7.00 2.32
N GLU A 18 11.66 -6.98 3.29
CA GLU A 18 11.64 -6.07 4.44
C GLU A 18 11.73 -4.62 3.98
N SER A 19 12.63 -4.31 3.03
CA SER A 19 12.76 -2.94 2.51
C SER A 19 11.49 -2.46 1.82
N VAL A 20 10.80 -3.32 1.08
CA VAL A 20 9.53 -2.99 0.41
C VAL A 20 8.41 -2.87 1.44
N HIS A 21 8.37 -3.76 2.44
CA HIS A 21 7.43 -3.67 3.54
C HIS A 21 7.57 -2.34 4.31
N GLU A 22 8.78 -1.96 4.72
CA GLU A 22 9.02 -0.69 5.43
C GLU A 22 8.59 0.55 4.62
N GLU A 23 8.82 0.55 3.31
CA GLU A 23 8.37 1.67 2.46
C GLU A 23 6.85 1.72 2.33
N LEU A 24 6.21 0.57 2.12
CA LEU A 24 4.75 0.50 2.05
C LEU A 24 4.10 0.86 3.39
N GLU A 25 4.72 0.50 4.52
CA GLU A 25 4.25 0.85 5.85
C GLU A 25 4.33 2.37 6.08
N LYS A 26 5.40 3.03 5.64
CA LYS A 26 5.51 4.50 5.69
C LYS A 26 4.42 5.19 4.87
N ILE A 27 4.14 4.68 3.68
CA ILE A 27 3.08 5.22 2.81
C ILE A 27 1.71 5.01 3.47
N PHE A 28 1.45 3.81 3.99
CA PHE A 28 0.21 3.49 4.69
C PHE A 28 -0.01 4.43 5.89
N ASN A 29 0.99 4.56 6.76
CA ASN A 29 0.90 5.44 7.94
C ASN A 29 0.65 6.90 7.52
N SER A 30 1.32 7.38 6.47
CA SER A 30 1.11 8.74 5.96
C SER A 30 -0.33 8.97 5.46
N LEU A 31 -0.95 7.96 4.84
CA LEU A 31 -2.34 8.04 4.39
C LEU A 31 -3.33 7.99 5.55
N VAL A 32 -3.06 7.18 6.57
CA VAL A 32 -3.85 7.12 7.80
C VAL A 32 -3.76 8.45 8.55
N ASP A 33 -2.55 9.00 8.74
CA ASP A 33 -2.33 10.31 9.34
C ASP A 33 -3.10 11.40 8.56
N PHE A 34 -3.05 11.35 7.23
CA PHE A 34 -3.80 12.29 6.40
C PHE A 34 -5.31 12.21 6.65
N GLN A 35 -5.86 10.98 6.74
CA GLN A 35 -7.27 10.75 7.07
C GLN A 35 -7.62 11.31 8.45
N GLU A 36 -6.78 11.06 9.47
CA GLU A 36 -7.00 11.52 10.84
C GLU A 36 -6.95 13.04 10.98
N TYR A 37 -5.95 13.68 10.36
CA TYR A 37 -5.79 15.14 10.44
C TYR A 37 -6.74 15.91 9.51
N ASN A 38 -7.25 15.29 8.45
CA ASN A 38 -8.06 15.96 7.41
C ASN A 38 -9.36 15.21 7.07
N PRO A 39 -10.23 14.87 8.04
CA PRO A 39 -11.34 13.95 7.83
C PRO A 39 -12.35 14.44 6.78
N ARG A 40 -12.62 15.75 6.72
CA ARG A 40 -13.55 16.33 5.73
C ARG A 40 -12.97 16.35 4.31
N VAL A 41 -11.67 16.65 4.18
CA VAL A 41 -10.99 16.65 2.89
C VAL A 41 -10.89 15.23 2.37
N TYR A 42 -10.52 14.29 3.25
CA TYR A 42 -10.49 12.87 2.95
C TYR A 42 -11.85 12.37 2.44
N GLN A 43 -12.93 12.64 3.18
CA GLN A 43 -14.29 12.28 2.76
C GLN A 43 -14.63 12.85 1.37
N PHE A 44 -14.37 14.12 1.14
CA PHE A 44 -14.63 14.75 -0.16
C PHE A 44 -13.85 14.10 -1.31
N LEU A 45 -12.58 13.77 -1.08
CA LEU A 45 -11.74 13.12 -2.09
C LEU A 45 -12.22 11.69 -2.39
N CYS A 46 -12.71 10.97 -1.37
CA CYS A 46 -13.29 9.65 -1.53
C CYS A 46 -14.63 9.69 -2.29
N GLU A 47 -15.49 10.67 -2.02
CA GLU A 47 -16.80 10.80 -2.68
C GLU A 47 -16.70 11.27 -4.14
N ARG A 48 -15.63 12.00 -4.49
CA ARG A 48 -15.45 12.58 -5.83
C ARG A 48 -14.85 11.60 -6.84
N THR A 49 -14.08 10.62 -6.39
CA THR A 49 -13.37 9.67 -7.25
C THR A 49 -14.29 8.50 -7.61
N ARG A 50 -14.49 8.26 -8.92
CA ARG A 50 -15.40 7.20 -9.40
C ARG A 50 -14.74 5.83 -9.59
N ASP A 51 -13.41 5.80 -9.70
CA ASP A 51 -12.67 4.59 -10.09
C ASP A 51 -11.77 4.05 -8.97
N LEU A 52 -10.97 4.92 -8.31
CA LEU A 52 -10.10 4.57 -7.18
C LEU A 52 -10.05 5.74 -6.21
N SER A 53 -10.46 5.48 -4.96
CA SER A 53 -10.45 6.45 -3.85
C SER A 53 -9.22 6.29 -2.95
N LEU A 54 -8.99 7.27 -2.09
CA LEU A 54 -7.97 7.16 -1.04
C LEU A 54 -8.26 5.99 -0.08
N ALA A 55 -9.53 5.64 0.13
CA ALA A 55 -9.91 4.48 0.93
C ALA A 55 -9.46 3.17 0.27
N ASP A 56 -9.60 3.06 -1.05
CA ASP A 56 -9.16 1.88 -1.81
C ASP A 56 -7.63 1.72 -1.73
N ALA A 57 -6.89 2.83 -1.78
CA ALA A 57 -5.43 2.81 -1.62
C ALA A 57 -4.99 2.36 -0.21
N ILE A 58 -5.65 2.85 0.84
CA ILE A 58 -5.40 2.41 2.23
C ILE A 58 -5.68 0.92 2.37
N GLN A 59 -6.80 0.44 1.86
CA GLN A 59 -7.18 -0.97 1.93
C GLN A 59 -6.20 -1.87 1.15
N ALA A 60 -5.81 -1.47 -0.06
CA ALA A 60 -4.85 -2.22 -0.87
C ALA A 60 -3.47 -2.31 -0.21
N LEU A 61 -3.02 -1.22 0.41
CA LEU A 61 -1.76 -1.22 1.17
C LEU A 61 -1.83 -2.10 2.42
N ALA A 62 -2.93 -2.07 3.17
CA ALA A 62 -3.11 -2.94 4.33
C ALA A 62 -3.02 -4.43 3.93
N GLN A 63 -3.72 -4.84 2.87
CA GLN A 63 -3.67 -6.22 2.36
C GLN A 63 -2.26 -6.60 1.86
N THR A 64 -1.58 -5.68 1.16
CA THR A 64 -0.22 -5.94 0.66
C THR A 64 0.77 -6.10 1.81
N LEU A 65 0.65 -5.30 2.87
CA LEU A 65 1.47 -5.43 4.07
C LEU A 65 1.26 -6.76 4.78
N GLU A 66 0.02 -7.26 4.86
CA GLU A 66 -0.27 -8.59 5.41
C GLU A 66 0.38 -9.71 4.59
N VAL A 67 0.32 -9.64 3.26
CA VAL A 67 0.98 -10.61 2.37
C VAL A 67 2.50 -10.61 2.55
N LEU A 68 3.10 -9.45 2.78
CA LEU A 68 4.54 -9.32 3.01
C LEU A 68 4.99 -9.78 4.41
N LYS A 69 4.07 -9.95 5.37
CA LYS A 69 4.35 -10.45 6.73
C LYS A 69 4.32 -11.98 6.87
N LEU A 70 3.69 -12.70 5.95
CA LEU A 70 3.27 -14.11 6.11
C LEU A 70 4.36 -15.19 5.91
N ASP A 71 5.64 -14.84 5.87
CA ASP A 71 6.76 -15.81 5.75
C ASP A 71 7.61 -15.89 7.05
N GLU A 72 6.97 -15.82 8.23
CA GLU A 72 7.55 -16.26 9.52
C GLU A 72 7.15 -17.70 9.89
#